data_AF-A0A4Q6BLI3-F1
#
_entry.id   AF-A0A4Q6BLI3-F1
#
_cell.length_a   1.000
_cell.length_b   1.000
_cell.length_c   1.000
_cell.angle_alpha   90.00
_cell.angle_beta   90.00
_cell.angle_gamma   90.00
#
_symmetry.space_group_name_H-M   'P 1'
#
loop_
_entity.id
_entity.type
_entity.pdbx_description
1 polymer ?
#
loop_
_entity_poly.entity_id
_entity_poly.type
_entity_poly.pdbx_seq_one_letter_code
_entity_poly.pdbx_strand_id
1 'polypeptide(L)'
;MKKLKYSLLTSVCLALMSCHSSEEDSAVKVTSVAHSPVKRQSIGNCWLYAQSTWLESMLKTTTGENVNVSETYWTYWDMYHKLLRNQPIPEEELNTGG
;
A
#
# COMPACT_ATOMS: atom_id res chain seq x y z
N MET A 1 -22.73 -41.52 37.07
CA MET A 1 -21.46 -41.22 36.35
C MET A 1 -21.56 -41.19 34.83
N LYS A 2 -22.45 -41.97 34.17
CA LYS A 2 -22.56 -41.98 32.69
C LYS A 2 -23.09 -40.65 32.11
N LYS A 3 -24.08 -39.99 32.73
CA LYS A 3 -24.66 -38.72 32.25
C LYS A 3 -23.68 -37.53 32.23
N LEU A 4 -22.70 -37.51 33.14
CA LEU A 4 -21.66 -36.47 33.19
C LEU A 4 -20.65 -36.59 32.03
N LYS A 5 -20.38 -37.82 31.57
CA LYS A 5 -19.49 -38.08 30.43
C LYS A 5 -20.11 -37.64 29.09
N TYR A 6 -21.42 -37.86 28.92
CA TYR A 6 -22.11 -37.43 27.69
C TYR A 6 -22.25 -35.91 27.60
N SER A 7 -22.43 -35.21 28.73
CA SER A 7 -22.51 -33.74 28.77
C SER A 7 -21.19 -33.03 28.44
N LEU A 8 -20.05 -33.63 28.82
CA LEU A 8 -18.72 -33.11 28.50
C LEU A 8 -18.39 -33.30 27.01
N LEU A 9 -18.79 -34.42 26.42
CA LEU A 9 -18.59 -34.71 24.99
C LEU A 9 -19.39 -33.77 24.07
N THR A 10 -20.64 -33.42 24.42
CA THR A 10 -21.43 -32.46 23.64
C THR A 10 -20.91 -31.02 23.71
N SER A 11 -20.34 -30.61 24.85
CA SER A 11 -19.77 -29.26 25.02
C SER A 11 -18.48 -29.07 24.21
N VAL A 12 -17.64 -30.11 24.12
CA VAL A 12 -16.41 -30.09 23.31
C VAL A 12 -16.71 -30.04 21.81
N CYS A 13 -17.74 -30.74 21.33
CA CYS A 13 -18.12 -30.69 19.91
C CYS A 13 -18.65 -29.31 19.48
N LEU A 14 -19.33 -28.57 20.37
CA LEU A 14 -19.81 -27.21 20.06
C LEU A 14 -18.66 -26.20 19.99
N ALA A 15 -17.62 -26.37 20.81
CA ALA A 15 -16.44 -25.50 20.80
C ALA A 15 -15.58 -25.66 19.53
N LEU A 16 -15.52 -26.87 18.96
CA LEU A 16 -14.76 -27.13 17.73
C LEU A 16 -15.44 -26.59 16.45
N MET A 17 -16.74 -26.34 16.49
CA MET A 17 -17.49 -25.73 15.38
C MET A 17 -17.50 -24.20 15.44
N SER A 18 -17.11 -23.59 16.56
CA SER A 18 -17.11 -22.13 16.76
C SER A 18 -15.86 -21.42 16.25
N CYS A 19 -14.83 -22.15 15.82
CA CYS A 19 -13.69 -21.60 15.07
C CYS A 19 -13.90 -21.83 13.57
N HIS A 20 -15.00 -21.31 13.02
CA HIS A 20 -15.06 -21.02 11.60
C HIS A 20 -14.77 -19.53 11.43
N SER A 21 -13.48 -19.18 11.46
CA SER A 21 -13.02 -17.92 10.88
C SER A 21 -13.17 -18.01 9.37
N SER A 22 -14.41 -17.94 8.90
CA SER A 22 -14.69 -17.48 7.55
C SER A 22 -14.38 -15.99 7.54
N GLU A 23 -13.10 -15.67 7.50
CA GLU A 23 -12.69 -14.48 6.79
C GLU A 23 -13.06 -14.76 5.34
N GLU A 24 -14.33 -14.47 4.98
CA GLU A 24 -14.75 -14.31 3.60
C GLU A 24 -14.01 -13.08 3.07
N ASP A 25 -12.73 -13.26 2.81
CA ASP A 25 -11.94 -12.35 2.00
C ASP A 25 -12.68 -12.31 0.66
N SER A 26 -13.21 -11.13 0.31
CA SER A 26 -14.09 -10.99 -0.84
C SER A 26 -13.38 -11.59 -2.06
N ALA A 27 -14.00 -12.59 -2.70
CA ALA A 27 -13.40 -13.28 -3.85
C ALA A 27 -12.97 -12.30 -4.96
N VAL A 28 -13.63 -11.15 -5.01
CA VAL A 28 -13.27 -10.00 -5.84
C VAL A 28 -12.61 -8.94 -4.97
N LYS A 29 -11.28 -8.81 -5.09
CA LYS A 29 -10.52 -7.71 -4.46
C LYS A 29 -10.58 -6.47 -5.34
N VAL A 30 -11.65 -5.69 -5.21
CA VAL A 30 -11.92 -4.48 -6.03
C VAL A 30 -10.78 -3.46 -5.96
N THR A 31 -10.07 -3.40 -4.83
CA THR A 31 -8.96 -2.46 -4.60
C THR A 31 -7.58 -3.04 -4.93
N SER A 32 -7.50 -4.32 -5.31
CA SER A 32 -6.23 -4.94 -5.64
C SER A 32 -5.83 -4.56 -7.06
N VAL A 33 -4.78 -3.76 -7.17
CA VAL A 33 -4.17 -3.36 -8.45
C VAL A 33 -2.78 -3.99 -8.57
N ALA A 34 -2.24 -4.03 -9.80
CA ALA A 34 -0.87 -4.47 -10.02
C ALA A 34 0.10 -3.43 -9.44
N HIS A 35 0.62 -3.68 -8.23
CA HIS A 35 1.55 -2.77 -7.56
C HIS A 35 2.99 -2.95 -8.07
N SER A 36 3.73 -1.85 -8.22
CA SER A 36 5.19 -1.87 -8.31
C SER A 36 5.81 -2.13 -6.93
N PRO A 37 7.11 -2.47 -6.85
CA PRO A 37 7.79 -2.66 -5.56
C PRO A 37 7.70 -1.43 -4.65
N VAL A 38 7.64 -1.67 -3.34
CA VAL A 38 7.57 -0.59 -2.33
C VAL A 38 8.80 0.31 -2.42
N LYS A 39 8.58 1.62 -2.40
CA LYS A 39 9.63 2.63 -2.47
C LYS A 39 9.85 3.33 -1.13
N ARG A 40 11.07 3.82 -0.90
CA ARG A 40 11.44 4.60 0.29
C ARG A 40 11.71 6.04 -0.10
N GLN A 41 10.96 6.97 0.47
CA GLN A 41 11.27 8.40 0.41
C GLN A 41 12.24 8.77 1.54
N SER A 42 13.19 9.67 1.25
CA SER A 42 14.10 10.26 2.24
C SER A 42 13.82 11.75 2.50
N ILE A 43 12.84 12.31 1.79
CA ILE A 43 12.47 13.71 1.75
C ILE A 43 10.95 13.82 1.60
N GLY A 44 10.38 15.02 1.77
CA GLY A 44 8.94 15.30 1.78
C GLY A 44 8.21 15.17 0.43
N ASN A 45 8.61 14.23 -0.44
CA ASN A 45 8.14 14.11 -1.82
C ASN A 45 7.06 13.05 -2.01
N CYS A 46 6.23 12.79 -1.00
CA CYS A 46 5.20 11.74 -1.06
C CYS A 46 4.29 11.86 -2.29
N TRP A 47 4.00 13.08 -2.75
CA TRP A 47 3.22 13.35 -3.95
C TRP A 47 3.87 12.79 -5.23
N LEU A 48 5.19 12.91 -5.39
CA LEU A 48 5.93 12.33 -6.53
C LEU A 48 6.02 10.82 -6.44
N TYR A 49 6.20 10.27 -5.23
CA TYR A 49 6.21 8.82 -5.01
C TYR A 49 4.84 8.20 -5.27
N ALA A 50 3.75 8.89 -4.91
CA ALA A 50 2.40 8.46 -5.25
C ALA A 50 2.16 8.52 -6.77
N GLN A 51 2.58 9.60 -7.42
CA GLN A 51 2.39 9.80 -8.86
C GLN A 51 3.20 8.79 -9.70
N SER A 52 4.44 8.51 -9.31
CA SER A 52 5.31 7.50 -9.95
C SER A 52 4.74 6.10 -9.78
N THR A 53 4.38 5.69 -8.56
CA THR A 53 3.86 4.34 -8.31
C THR A 53 2.49 4.11 -8.96
N TRP A 54 1.69 5.15 -9.14
CA TRP A 54 0.48 5.08 -9.97
C TRP A 54 0.81 4.83 -11.45
N LEU A 55 1.75 5.58 -12.03
CA LEU A 55 2.19 5.38 -13.42
C LEU A 55 2.77 3.97 -13.63
N GLU A 56 3.61 3.52 -12.71
CA GLU A 56 4.19 2.18 -12.74
C GLU A 56 3.13 1.09 -12.62
N SER A 57 2.09 1.31 -11.80
CA SER A 57 0.96 0.38 -11.70
C SER A 57 0.20 0.27 -13.02
N MET A 58 -0.02 1.38 -13.72
CA MET A 58 -0.65 1.37 -15.05
C MET A 58 0.23 0.66 -16.10
N LEU A 59 1.53 0.94 -16.10
CA LEU A 59 2.48 0.29 -17.01
C LEU A 59 2.56 -1.22 -16.75
N LYS A 60 2.62 -1.63 -15.48
CA LYS A 60 2.60 -3.04 -15.09
C LYS A 60 1.31 -3.74 -15.48
N THR A 61 0.17 -3.05 -15.35
CA THR A 61 -1.13 -3.59 -15.75
C THR A 61 -1.23 -3.80 -17.27
N THR A 62 -0.60 -2.93 -18.06
CA THR A 62 -0.69 -2.96 -19.54
C THR A 62 0.39 -3.83 -20.20
N THR A 63 1.61 -3.80 -19.69
CA THR A 63 2.78 -4.45 -20.29
C THR A 63 3.23 -5.70 -19.54
N GLY A 64 2.85 -5.84 -18.27
CA GLY A 64 3.38 -6.87 -17.37
C GLY A 64 4.77 -6.56 -16.80
N GLU A 65 5.42 -5.48 -17.23
CA GLU A 65 6.78 -5.14 -16.83
C GLU A 65 6.83 -4.32 -15.53
N ASN A 66 7.87 -4.54 -14.73
CA ASN A 66 8.18 -3.67 -13.61
C ASN A 66 9.06 -2.52 -14.11
N VAL A 67 8.46 -1.35 -14.25
CA VAL A 67 9.18 -0.10 -14.56
C VAL A 67 9.50 0.61 -13.24
N ASN A 68 10.68 1.23 -13.18
CA ASN A 68 11.09 2.08 -12.06
C ASN A 68 11.36 3.50 -12.61
N VAL A 69 10.37 4.38 -12.53
CA VAL A 69 10.52 5.77 -12.98
C VAL A 69 11.27 6.59 -11.93
N SER A 70 11.99 7.63 -12.38
CA SER A 70 12.84 8.43 -11.49
C SER A 70 12.05 9.56 -10.82
N GLU A 71 11.78 9.44 -9.52
CA GLU A 71 11.21 10.54 -8.73
C GLU A 71 12.20 11.70 -8.59
N THR A 72 13.50 11.41 -8.54
CA THR A 72 14.56 12.43 -8.47
C THR A 72 14.58 13.32 -9.71
N TYR A 73 14.27 12.77 -10.89
CA TYR A 73 14.16 13.56 -12.12
C TYR A 73 13.07 14.63 -12.01
N TRP A 74 11.88 14.27 -11.54
CA TRP A 74 10.79 15.23 -11.33
C TRP A 74 11.06 16.18 -10.16
N THR A 75 11.69 15.68 -9.10
CA THR A 75 12.16 16.49 -7.95
C THR A 75 13.08 17.62 -8.42
N TYR A 76 14.03 17.32 -9.31
CA TYR A 76 14.93 18.32 -9.89
C TYR A 76 14.18 19.40 -10.64
N TRP A 77 13.25 19.01 -11.52
CA TRP A 77 12.51 19.97 -12.34
C TRP A 77 11.57 20.84 -11.52
N ASP A 78 10.92 20.28 -10.49
CA ASP A 78 10.14 21.07 -9.56
C ASP A 78 11.00 22.13 -8.86
N MET A 79 12.11 21.70 -8.24
CA MET A 79 13.06 22.61 -7.59
C MET A 79 13.55 23.69 -8.56
N TYR A 80 13.93 23.31 -9.78
CA TYR A 80 14.38 24.23 -10.81
C TYR A 80 13.32 25.31 -11.11
N HIS A 81 12.06 24.93 -11.30
CA HIS A 81 10.98 25.88 -11.53
C HIS A 81 10.71 26.78 -10.32
N LYS A 82 10.85 26.27 -9.10
CA LYS A 82 10.71 27.07 -7.87
C LYS A 82 11.78 28.14 -7.76
N LEU A 83 13.02 27.79 -8.08
CA LEU A 83 14.13 28.74 -8.14
C LEU A 83 13.87 29.84 -9.18
N LEU A 84 13.39 29.48 -10.38
CA LEU A 84 13.03 30.46 -11.41
C LEU A 84 11.89 31.40 -11.00
N ARG A 85 10.96 30.94 -10.17
CA ARG A 85 9.82 31.73 -9.66
C ARG A 85 10.13 32.45 -8.34
N ASN A 86 11.36 32.34 -7.84
CA ASN A 86 11.75 32.87 -6.54
C ASN A 86 10.80 32.42 -5.40
N GLN A 87 10.30 31.18 -5.50
CA GLN A 87 9.44 30.60 -4.46
C GLN A 87 10.30 30.17 -3.26
N PRO A 88 9.80 30.38 -2.03
CA PRO A 88 10.50 29.91 -0.84
C PRO A 88 10.59 28.38 -0.83
N ILE A 89 11.79 27.87 -0.63
CA ILE A 89 12.04 26.44 -0.44
C ILE A 89 12.06 26.18 1.08
N PRO A 90 11.28 25.21 1.60
CA PRO A 90 11.27 24.89 3.02
C PRO A 90 12.68 24.53 3.53
N GLU A 91 13.08 25.08 4.68
CA GLU A 91 14.43 24.88 5.25
C GLU A 91 14.50 23.67 6.22
N GLU A 92 13.38 23.26 6.80
CA GLU A 92 13.34 22.24 7.88
C GLU A 92 13.33 20.80 7.37
N GLU A 93 12.60 20.55 6.28
CA GLU A 93 12.62 19.29 5.55
C GLU A 93 12.71 19.64 4.06
N LEU A 94 13.69 19.08 3.36
CA LEU A 94 13.74 19.16 1.91
C LEU A 94 12.42 18.59 1.38
N ASN A 95 11.51 19.46 0.99
CA ASN A 95 10.23 19.10 0.45
C ASN A 95 10.07 19.93 -0.82
N THR A 96 10.09 19.24 -1.96
CA THR A 96 9.85 19.88 -3.25
C THR A 96 8.36 20.02 -3.53
N GLY A 97 7.51 20.09 -2.50
CA GLY A 97 6.11 20.56 -2.47
C GLY A 97 5.11 19.99 -3.48
N GLY A 98 3.87 19.79 -3.05
CA GLY A 98 2.69 19.75 -3.93
C GLY A 98 1.91 21.04 -3.81
#